data_AF-A0A2N1CUZ6-F1
#
_entry.id   AF-A0A2N1CUZ6-F1
#
_cell.length_a   1.000
_cell.length_b   1.000
_cell.length_c   1.000
_cell.angle_alpha   90.00
_cell.angle_beta   90.00
_cell.angle_gamma   90.00
#
_symmetry.space_group_name_H-M   'P 1'
#
loop_
_entity.id
_entity.type
_entity.pdbx_description
1 polymer ?
#
loop_
_entity_poly.entity_id
_entity_poly.type
_entity_poly.pdbx_seq_one_letter_code
_entity_poly.pdbx_strand_id
1 'polypeptide(L)'
;MTKLGTKKKPIRLLPDGSLRTKFVKSTSHVFNKNELVTEMSKMKSPKYGFDLYIKNLIRNPYLKAKDIRLGFLLFDLLTNKQLDPLFTTLPKEEFRISSIGEQGILYLAASRAVSDGYEMISKQSLFDLATRSKMSLTQSEIIKILNKLHSFFYITCTEICKENLASNRIGFKYKCNELPLSMQTKVVHIRLNQRFEKLDFTNQWKAIKRKKSKVKVT
;
A
#
# COMPACT_ATOMS: atom_id res chain seq x y z
N MET A 1 1.43 28.13 -7.48
CA MET A 1 0.94 26.73 -7.52
C MET A 1 -0.05 26.51 -6.39
N THR A 2 -1.18 25.88 -6.67
CA THR A 2 -2.21 25.58 -5.67
C THR A 2 -1.78 24.39 -4.81
N LYS A 3 -1.68 24.57 -3.49
CA LYS A 3 -1.30 23.48 -2.56
C LYS A 3 -2.36 22.38 -2.51
N LEU A 4 -1.92 21.13 -2.38
CA LEU A 4 -2.77 19.95 -2.24
C LEU A 4 -2.87 19.53 -0.76
N GLY A 5 -4.00 18.96 -0.32
CA GLY A 5 -4.14 18.46 1.04
C GLY A 5 -4.23 19.55 2.11
N THR A 6 -4.84 20.68 1.77
CA THR A 6 -5.17 21.76 2.73
C THR A 6 -6.56 21.54 3.33
N LYS A 7 -6.96 22.28 4.37
CA LYS A 7 -8.32 22.19 4.94
C LYS A 7 -9.42 22.41 3.89
N LYS A 8 -9.18 23.30 2.92
CA LYS A 8 -10.11 23.56 1.80
C LYS A 8 -10.05 22.50 0.68
N LYS A 9 -8.94 21.75 0.58
CA LYS A 9 -8.69 20.75 -0.47
C LYS A 9 -8.10 19.48 0.14
N PRO A 10 -8.83 18.79 1.03
CA PRO A 10 -8.31 17.63 1.73
C PRO A 10 -8.10 16.45 0.76
N ILE A 11 -7.15 15.59 1.07
CA ILE A 11 -6.90 14.35 0.34
C ILE A 11 -7.89 13.28 0.79
N ARG A 12 -8.39 12.47 -0.13
CA ARG A 12 -9.19 11.30 0.18
C ARG A 12 -8.37 10.03 -0.01
N LEU A 13 -7.97 9.42 1.10
CA LEU A 13 -7.18 8.20 1.10
C LEU A 13 -7.97 7.00 0.57
N LEU A 14 -7.31 6.14 -0.21
CA LEU A 14 -7.93 4.91 -0.69
C LEU A 14 -8.36 4.02 0.48
N PRO A 15 -9.51 3.33 0.41
CA PRO A 15 -9.92 2.40 1.45
C PRO A 15 -9.16 1.07 1.36
N ASP A 16 -8.90 0.44 2.51
CA ASP A 16 -8.17 -0.82 2.56
C ASP A 16 -8.95 -2.00 1.95
N GLY A 17 -10.29 -1.90 1.93
CA GLY A 17 -11.20 -2.92 1.42
C GLY A 17 -11.51 -2.83 -0.08
N SER A 18 -10.75 -2.07 -0.89
CA SER A 18 -10.93 -2.08 -2.36
C SER A 18 -10.63 -3.46 -2.94
N LEU A 19 -11.38 -3.88 -3.97
CA LEU A 19 -11.15 -5.13 -4.69
C LEU A 19 -9.77 -5.10 -5.37
N ARG A 20 -8.95 -6.13 -5.12
CA ARG A 20 -7.61 -6.28 -5.69
C ARG A 20 -7.60 -7.41 -6.71
N THR A 21 -7.78 -7.07 -7.98
CA THR A 21 -7.93 -8.05 -9.07
C THR A 21 -6.78 -9.06 -9.11
N LYS A 22 -5.53 -8.63 -8.87
CA LYS A 22 -4.39 -9.56 -8.87
C LYS A 22 -4.44 -10.55 -7.71
N PHE A 23 -4.78 -10.10 -6.49
CA PHE A 23 -4.94 -10.98 -5.34
C PHE A 23 -6.05 -12.02 -5.58
N VAL A 24 -7.22 -11.56 -6.02
CA VAL A 24 -8.40 -12.38 -6.31
C VAL A 24 -8.06 -13.45 -7.36
N LYS A 25 -7.52 -13.04 -8.52
CA LYS A 25 -7.09 -13.98 -9.58
C LYS A 25 -6.03 -14.98 -9.11
N SER A 26 -5.13 -14.55 -8.22
CA SER A 26 -4.02 -15.39 -7.77
C SER A 26 -4.42 -16.41 -6.73
N THR A 27 -5.43 -16.12 -5.92
CA THR A 27 -5.92 -17.00 -4.84
C THR A 27 -7.10 -17.87 -5.27
N SER A 28 -7.61 -17.68 -6.50
CA SER A 28 -8.77 -18.38 -7.06
C SER A 28 -10.07 -18.16 -6.30
N HIS A 29 -10.08 -17.28 -5.30
CA HIS A 29 -11.30 -16.86 -4.67
C HIS A 29 -12.03 -15.85 -5.56
N VAL A 30 -13.32 -16.08 -5.79
CA VAL A 30 -14.21 -15.08 -6.39
C VAL A 30 -14.80 -14.31 -5.23
N PHE A 31 -14.44 -13.05 -5.09
CA PHE A 31 -14.97 -12.19 -4.05
C PHE A 31 -15.65 -10.99 -4.65
N ASN A 32 -16.92 -10.74 -4.28
CA ASN A 32 -17.40 -9.36 -4.28
C ASN A 32 -16.80 -8.61 -3.07
N LYS A 33 -16.87 -7.28 -3.06
CA LYS A 33 -16.20 -6.46 -2.03
C LYS A 33 -16.63 -6.82 -0.60
N ASN A 34 -17.92 -7.07 -0.40
CA ASN A 34 -18.46 -7.38 0.92
C ASN A 34 -18.05 -8.78 1.37
N GLU A 35 -18.04 -9.75 0.44
CA GLU A 35 -17.55 -11.11 0.67
C GLU A 35 -16.06 -11.14 0.98
N LEU A 36 -15.22 -10.38 0.26
CA LEU A 36 -13.79 -10.30 0.58
C LEU A 36 -13.57 -9.84 2.02
N VAL A 37 -14.27 -8.78 2.43
CA VAL A 37 -14.17 -8.25 3.80
C VAL A 37 -14.65 -9.29 4.82
N THR A 38 -15.73 -10.00 4.51
CA THR A 38 -16.35 -11.01 5.37
C THR A 38 -15.54 -12.31 5.45
N GLU A 39 -14.91 -12.75 4.36
CA GLU A 39 -14.04 -13.92 4.37
C GLU A 39 -12.72 -13.61 5.08
N MET A 40 -12.13 -12.44 4.82
CA MET A 40 -10.95 -11.99 5.58
C MET A 40 -11.25 -11.89 7.08
N SER A 41 -12.47 -11.52 7.50
CA SER A 41 -12.82 -11.50 8.93
C SER A 41 -13.10 -12.89 9.52
N LYS A 42 -13.48 -13.87 8.69
CA LYS A 42 -13.72 -15.27 9.09
C LYS A 42 -12.44 -16.11 9.16
N MET A 43 -11.36 -15.68 8.51
CA MET A 43 -10.07 -16.38 8.56
C MET A 43 -9.51 -16.35 9.99
N LYS A 44 -9.17 -17.53 10.51
CA LYS A 44 -8.73 -17.70 11.90
C LYS A 44 -7.39 -16.99 12.14
N SER A 45 -7.34 -16.20 13.20
CA SER A 45 -6.07 -15.70 13.74
C SER A 45 -5.18 -16.87 14.15
N PRO A 46 -3.88 -16.87 13.85
CA PRO A 46 -3.00 -17.97 14.22
C PRO A 46 -2.76 -18.01 15.72
N LYS A 47 -2.46 -19.22 16.21
CA LYS A 47 -2.21 -19.52 17.63
C LYS A 47 -0.89 -18.94 18.17
N TYR A 48 0.06 -18.60 17.30
CA TYR A 48 1.36 -18.03 17.68
C TYR A 48 1.66 -16.82 16.80
N GLY A 49 1.81 -15.65 17.44
CA GLY A 49 1.97 -14.37 16.78
C GLY A 49 3.43 -13.95 16.76
N PHE A 50 4.15 -14.28 15.69
CA PHE A 50 5.24 -13.43 15.23
C PHE A 50 5.25 -13.40 13.69
N ASP A 51 5.25 -12.19 13.16
CA ASP A 51 5.52 -11.79 11.78
C ASP A 51 4.69 -12.43 10.66
N LEU A 52 3.37 -12.60 10.83
CA LEU A 52 2.49 -13.08 9.75
C LEU A 52 2.60 -12.25 8.48
N TYR A 53 2.72 -10.93 8.62
CA TYR A 53 2.93 -10.03 7.49
C TYR A 53 4.17 -10.47 6.69
N ILE A 54 5.32 -10.62 7.36
CA ILE A 54 6.59 -11.00 6.75
C ILE A 54 6.51 -12.42 6.19
N LYS A 55 5.88 -13.33 6.91
CA LYS A 55 5.69 -14.73 6.49
C LYS A 55 4.85 -14.81 5.22
N ASN A 56 3.77 -14.06 5.13
CA ASN A 56 2.95 -13.90 3.93
C ASN A 56 3.78 -13.33 2.78
N LEU A 57 4.52 -12.25 3.05
CA LEU A 57 5.34 -11.53 2.08
C LEU A 57 6.39 -12.46 1.44
N ILE A 58 7.17 -13.18 2.26
CA ILE A 58 8.23 -14.08 1.80
C ILE A 58 7.66 -15.28 1.03
N ARG A 59 6.48 -15.77 1.43
CA ARG A 59 5.89 -16.98 0.81
C ARG A 59 5.13 -16.69 -0.48
N ASN A 60 4.76 -15.44 -0.74
CA ASN A 60 4.02 -15.07 -1.95
C ASN A 60 4.84 -15.33 -3.22
N PRO A 61 4.44 -16.29 -4.09
CA PRO A 61 5.23 -16.68 -5.27
C PRO A 61 5.20 -15.64 -6.39
N TYR A 62 4.41 -14.58 -6.24
CA TYR A 62 4.37 -13.48 -7.19
C TYR A 62 5.37 -12.38 -6.84
N LEU A 63 5.94 -12.35 -5.63
CA LEU A 63 6.91 -11.35 -5.20
C LEU A 63 8.34 -11.81 -5.49
N LYS A 64 9.18 -10.88 -5.95
CA LYS A 64 10.63 -11.03 -6.15
C LYS A 64 11.37 -10.55 -4.91
N ALA A 65 12.67 -10.84 -4.82
CA ALA A 65 13.52 -10.42 -3.71
C ALA A 65 13.47 -8.91 -3.43
N LYS A 66 13.53 -8.06 -4.47
CA LYS A 66 13.38 -6.60 -4.32
C LYS A 66 12.02 -6.20 -3.75
N ASP A 67 10.94 -6.86 -4.19
CA ASP A 67 9.58 -6.60 -3.67
C ASP A 67 9.49 -6.92 -2.18
N ILE A 68 10.04 -8.07 -1.78
CA ILE A 68 10.05 -8.55 -0.39
C ILE A 68 10.90 -7.60 0.48
N ARG A 69 12.09 -7.20 0.02
CA ARG A 69 12.96 -6.29 0.78
C ARG A 69 12.31 -4.92 1.01
N LEU A 70 11.67 -4.34 -0.01
CA LEU A 70 10.96 -3.08 0.17
C LEU A 70 9.72 -3.24 1.06
N GLY A 71 8.98 -4.34 0.92
CA GLY A 71 7.84 -4.64 1.80
C GLY A 71 8.25 -4.80 3.27
N PHE A 72 9.38 -5.47 3.52
CA PHE A 72 9.97 -5.58 4.86
C PHE A 72 10.38 -4.21 5.39
N LEU A 73 11.07 -3.39 4.58
CA LEU A 73 11.45 -2.03 4.97
C LEU A 73 10.23 -1.20 5.36
N LEU A 74 9.15 -1.24 4.57
CA LEU A 74 7.92 -0.52 4.87
C LEU A 74 7.26 -1.00 6.17
N PHE A 75 7.26 -2.32 6.42
CA PHE A 75 6.77 -2.89 7.67
C PHE A 75 7.56 -2.36 8.88
N ASP A 76 8.90 -2.39 8.81
CA ASP A 76 9.76 -1.88 9.88
C ASP A 76 9.56 -0.37 10.13
N LEU A 77 9.48 0.43 9.07
CA LEU A 77 9.30 1.89 9.16
C LEU A 77 7.96 2.28 9.79
N LEU A 78 6.88 1.58 9.41
CA LEU A 78 5.51 1.92 9.82
C LEU A 78 5.08 1.27 11.13
N THR A 79 5.70 0.15 11.54
CA THR A 79 5.39 -0.53 12.80
C THR A 79 6.34 -0.14 13.93
N ASN A 80 7.66 -0.16 13.68
CA ASN A 80 8.66 -0.06 14.75
C ASN A 80 9.22 1.36 14.92
N LYS A 81 9.34 2.11 13.82
CA LYS A 81 9.96 3.45 13.82
C LYS A 81 8.96 4.60 13.90
N GLN A 82 7.65 4.28 13.97
CA GLN A 82 6.54 5.22 14.08
C GLN A 82 6.69 6.45 13.15
N LEU A 83 7.13 6.21 11.92
CA LEU A 83 7.30 7.28 10.95
C LEU A 83 5.95 7.66 10.34
N ASP A 84 5.82 8.94 9.99
CA ASP A 84 4.65 9.40 9.24
C ASP A 84 4.48 8.57 7.95
N PRO A 85 3.25 8.21 7.58
CA PRO A 85 2.97 7.35 6.43
C PRO A 85 3.19 8.06 5.07
N LEU A 86 3.77 9.27 5.06
CA LEU A 86 3.97 10.08 3.87
C LEU A 86 5.42 10.00 3.37
N PHE A 87 5.60 9.53 2.14
CA PHE A 87 6.92 9.34 1.53
C PHE A 87 7.02 9.98 0.16
N THR A 88 8.21 10.50 -0.18
CA THR A 88 8.59 10.80 -1.56
C THR A 88 9.17 9.55 -2.23
N THR A 89 8.88 9.36 -3.52
CA THR A 89 9.44 8.26 -4.34
C THR A 89 10.74 8.65 -5.04
N LEU A 90 11.12 9.92 -4.96
CA LEU A 90 12.33 10.54 -5.48
C LEU A 90 13.33 10.83 -4.35
N PRO A 91 14.62 11.05 -4.66
CA PRO A 91 15.58 11.60 -3.70
C PRO A 91 15.03 12.84 -2.99
N LYS A 92 15.36 13.00 -1.71
CA LYS A 92 14.79 14.08 -0.89
C LYS A 92 15.07 15.46 -1.50
N GLU A 93 16.20 15.65 -2.15
CA GLU A 93 16.63 16.93 -2.75
C GLU A 93 15.77 17.32 -3.96
N GLU A 94 15.26 16.34 -4.70
CA GLU A 94 14.53 16.54 -5.95
C GLU A 94 13.06 16.95 -5.77
N PHE A 95 12.53 16.86 -4.55
CA PHE A 95 11.12 17.19 -4.28
C PHE A 95 10.94 18.32 -3.26
N ARG A 96 10.20 19.36 -3.65
CA ARG A 96 9.80 20.46 -2.78
C ARG A 96 8.43 20.17 -2.14
N ILE A 97 8.47 19.83 -0.85
CA ILE A 97 7.28 19.47 -0.07
C ILE A 97 6.34 20.65 0.21
N SER A 98 6.80 21.89 0.01
CA SER A 98 6.01 23.12 0.21
C SER A 98 4.75 23.23 -0.66
N SER A 99 4.64 22.37 -1.69
CA SER A 99 3.46 22.22 -2.54
C SER A 99 2.35 21.36 -1.93
N ILE A 100 2.60 20.72 -0.79
CA ILE A 100 1.70 19.80 -0.10
C ILE A 100 1.40 20.33 1.30
N GLY A 101 0.13 20.24 1.70
CA GLY A 101 -0.38 20.62 3.00
C GLY A 101 -0.45 22.12 3.25
N GLU A 102 -0.83 22.47 4.47
CA GLU A 102 -0.73 23.81 5.03
C GLU A 102 -0.23 23.70 6.47
N GLN A 103 0.66 24.61 6.88
CA GLN A 103 1.23 24.64 8.24
C GLN A 103 1.89 23.31 8.67
N GLY A 104 2.52 22.59 7.72
CA GLY A 104 3.18 21.31 8.00
C GLY A 104 2.21 20.13 8.15
N ILE A 105 0.93 20.33 7.80
CA ILE A 105 -0.14 19.35 8.00
C ILE A 105 -0.77 18.97 6.66
N LEU A 106 -1.01 17.67 6.47
CA LEU A 106 -1.81 17.12 5.39
C LEU A 106 -3.23 16.84 5.89
N TYR A 107 -4.22 17.55 5.36
CA TYR A 107 -5.62 17.35 5.72
C TYR A 107 -6.24 16.19 4.96
N LEU A 108 -6.93 15.33 5.69
CA LEU A 108 -7.55 14.11 5.19
C LEU A 108 -9.07 14.20 5.32
N ALA A 109 -9.76 13.85 4.25
CA ALA A 109 -11.22 13.77 4.23
C ALA A 109 -11.71 12.39 4.65
N ALA A 110 -12.83 12.37 5.35
CA ALA A 110 -13.51 11.17 5.79
C ALA A 110 -13.90 10.29 4.61
N SER A 111 -13.78 9.00 4.85
CA SER A 111 -14.31 7.92 4.02
C SER A 111 -15.02 6.92 4.93
N ARG A 112 -15.68 5.90 4.35
CA ARG A 112 -16.29 4.82 5.16
C ARG A 112 -15.31 4.10 6.09
N ALA A 113 -14.00 4.20 5.83
CA ALA A 113 -12.97 3.47 6.57
C ALA A 113 -12.04 4.39 7.39
N VAL A 114 -12.13 5.72 7.22
CA VAL A 114 -11.18 6.68 7.81
C VAL A 114 -11.97 7.92 8.21
N SER A 115 -11.88 8.37 9.46
CA SER A 115 -12.48 9.64 9.89
C SER A 115 -11.78 10.84 9.25
N ASP A 116 -12.42 12.01 9.29
CA ASP A 116 -11.67 13.25 9.03
C ASP A 116 -10.49 13.33 9.98
N GLY A 117 -9.40 13.90 9.49
CA GLY A 117 -8.18 13.96 10.28
C GLY A 117 -7.07 14.69 9.56
N TYR A 118 -5.89 14.58 10.15
CA TYR A 118 -4.71 15.20 9.62
C TYR A 118 -3.47 14.37 9.93
N GLU A 119 -2.44 14.56 9.12
CA GLU A 119 -1.14 13.94 9.32
C GLU A 119 -0.04 14.97 9.26
N MET A 120 1.00 14.75 10.06
CA MET A 120 2.20 15.57 10.03
C MET A 120 2.97 15.27 8.76
N ILE A 121 3.40 16.34 8.10
CA ILE A 121 4.24 16.24 6.90
C ILE A 121 5.68 16.22 7.35
N SER A 122 6.28 15.03 7.40
CA SER A 122 7.73 14.89 7.45
C SER A 122 8.29 14.59 6.06
N LYS A 123 9.35 15.30 5.70
CA LYS A 123 10.02 15.12 4.41
C LYS A 123 10.90 13.87 4.47
N GLN A 124 10.32 12.72 4.15
CA GLN A 124 11.01 11.43 4.07
C GLN A 124 10.99 10.89 2.65
N SER A 125 12.14 10.38 2.19
CA SER A 125 12.26 9.77 0.88
C SER A 125 12.37 8.26 1.02
N LEU A 126 11.43 7.54 0.41
CA LEU A 126 11.50 6.09 0.30
C LEU A 126 12.67 5.65 -0.58
N PHE A 127 13.05 6.48 -1.55
CA PHE A 127 14.25 6.28 -2.35
C PHE A 127 15.51 6.29 -1.46
N ASP A 128 15.70 7.34 -0.66
CA ASP A 128 16.90 7.46 0.20
C ASP A 128 16.91 6.40 1.31
N LEU A 129 15.73 6.06 1.85
CA LEU A 129 15.57 4.97 2.82
C LEU A 129 15.94 3.60 2.20
N ALA A 130 15.53 3.36 0.95
CA ALA A 130 15.87 2.14 0.25
C ALA A 130 17.37 2.06 -0.05
N THR A 131 17.97 3.15 -0.52
CA THR A 131 19.41 3.26 -0.79
C THR A 131 20.23 3.00 0.47
N ARG A 132 19.87 3.63 1.60
CA ARG A 132 20.51 3.36 2.92
C ARG A 132 20.37 1.91 3.37
N SER A 133 19.30 1.24 2.95
CA SER A 133 19.06 -0.19 3.19
C SER A 133 19.71 -1.11 2.15
N LYS A 134 20.72 -0.60 1.41
CA LYS A 134 21.47 -1.31 0.37
C LYS A 134 20.57 -1.86 -0.74
N MET A 135 19.54 -1.12 -1.13
CA MET A 135 18.67 -1.43 -2.27
C MET A 135 18.88 -0.40 -3.38
N SER A 136 19.43 -0.83 -4.51
CA SER A 136 19.48 0.00 -5.72
C SER A 136 18.15 -0.09 -6.46
N LEU A 137 17.33 0.94 -6.31
CA LEU A 137 16.01 1.08 -6.94
C LEU A 137 15.88 2.43 -7.60
N THR A 138 15.39 2.46 -8.83
CA THR A 138 14.90 3.69 -9.49
C THR A 138 13.51 4.07 -8.95
N GLN A 139 13.08 5.32 -9.14
CA GLN A 139 11.70 5.74 -8.83
C GLN A 139 10.66 4.81 -9.50
N SER A 140 10.88 4.46 -10.76
CA SER A 140 10.03 3.54 -11.53
C SER A 140 9.93 2.16 -10.88
N GLU A 141 11.06 1.61 -10.40
CA GLU A 141 11.06 0.35 -9.65
C GLU A 141 10.32 0.46 -8.32
N ILE A 142 10.52 1.55 -7.56
CA ILE A 142 9.79 1.79 -6.30
C ILE A 142 8.29 1.79 -6.57
N ILE A 143 7.82 2.57 -7.55
CA ILE A 143 6.39 2.64 -7.89
C ILE A 143 5.85 1.27 -8.32
N LYS A 144 6.58 0.54 -9.15
CA LYS A 144 6.19 -0.83 -9.56
C LYS A 144 6.05 -1.78 -8.37
N ILE A 145 6.99 -1.72 -7.43
CA ILE A 145 6.96 -2.54 -6.22
C ILE A 145 5.78 -2.13 -5.33
N LEU A 146 5.60 -0.83 -5.08
CA LEU A 146 4.48 -0.31 -4.29
C LEU A 146 3.14 -0.76 -4.86
N ASN A 147 2.94 -0.60 -6.18
CA ASN A 147 1.75 -1.07 -6.87
C ASN A 147 1.55 -2.58 -6.72
N LYS A 148 2.63 -3.36 -6.71
CA LYS A 148 2.54 -4.81 -6.53
C LYS A 148 2.15 -5.20 -5.10
N LEU A 149 2.79 -4.60 -4.10
CA LEU A 149 2.44 -4.80 -2.69
C LEU A 149 0.99 -4.37 -2.42
N HIS A 150 0.58 -3.25 -3.03
CA HIS A 150 -0.78 -2.74 -3.00
C HIS A 150 -1.80 -3.72 -3.59
N SER A 151 -1.52 -4.26 -4.78
CA SER A 151 -2.35 -5.26 -5.45
C SER A 151 -2.47 -6.59 -4.71
N PHE A 152 -1.61 -6.86 -3.74
CA PHE A 152 -1.66 -8.08 -2.91
C PHE A 152 -2.06 -7.79 -1.46
N PHE A 153 -2.66 -6.63 -1.18
CA PHE A 153 -3.16 -6.23 0.13
C PHE A 153 -2.10 -6.04 1.23
N TYR A 154 -0.79 -6.06 0.93
CA TYR A 154 0.22 -5.79 1.96
C TYR A 154 0.16 -4.34 2.45
N ILE A 155 -0.10 -3.41 1.52
CA ILE A 155 -0.17 -1.98 1.82
C ILE A 155 -1.33 -1.32 1.09
N THR A 156 -1.80 -0.18 1.59
CA THR A 156 -2.64 0.75 0.86
C THR A 156 -1.82 1.97 0.51
N CYS A 157 -1.63 2.24 -0.78
CA CYS A 157 -0.96 3.43 -1.27
C CYS A 157 -2.00 4.44 -1.78
N THR A 158 -1.86 5.71 -1.43
CA THR A 158 -2.61 6.81 -2.04
C THR A 158 -1.62 7.83 -2.59
N GLU A 159 -1.67 8.09 -3.89
CA GLU A 159 -0.89 9.18 -4.49
C GLU A 159 -1.40 10.56 -4.00
N ILE A 160 -0.49 11.46 -3.62
CA ILE A 160 -0.88 12.83 -3.27
C ILE A 160 -0.91 13.67 -4.55
N CYS A 161 -2.06 13.67 -5.21
CA CYS A 161 -2.30 14.36 -6.48
C CYS A 161 -3.69 15.01 -6.53
N LYS A 162 -3.94 15.81 -7.57
CA LYS A 162 -5.22 16.50 -7.78
C LYS A 162 -6.38 15.50 -7.88
N GLU A 163 -6.14 14.36 -8.51
CA GLU A 163 -7.13 13.32 -8.75
C GLU A 163 -7.61 12.70 -7.42
N ASN A 164 -6.77 12.71 -6.37
CA ASN A 164 -7.10 12.22 -5.03
C ASN A 164 -7.60 13.30 -4.06
N LEU A 165 -7.88 14.53 -4.54
CA LEU A 165 -8.62 15.50 -3.75
C LEU A 165 -10.04 14.99 -3.47
N ALA A 166 -10.57 15.28 -2.27
CA ALA A 166 -11.90 14.84 -1.88
C ALA A 166 -13.01 15.34 -2.83
N SER A 167 -12.86 16.57 -3.36
CA SER A 167 -13.77 17.16 -4.36
C SER A 167 -13.78 16.40 -5.69
N ASN A 168 -12.67 15.74 -6.04
CA ASN A 168 -12.49 15.07 -7.33
C ASN A 168 -12.77 13.56 -7.24
N ARG A 169 -12.92 13.01 -6.03
CA ARG A 169 -13.19 11.60 -5.75
C ARG A 169 -14.64 11.35 -5.34
N ILE A 170 -15.58 11.74 -6.19
CA ILE A 170 -17.02 11.53 -6.00
C ILE A 170 -17.48 10.33 -6.87
N GLY A 171 -18.05 9.28 -6.25
CA GLY A 171 -18.69 8.16 -6.99
C GLY A 171 -18.37 6.73 -6.51
N PHE A 172 -19.14 5.76 -7.01
CA PHE A 172 -19.09 4.32 -6.63
C PHE A 172 -17.85 3.59 -7.16
N LYS A 173 -17.35 3.91 -8.37
CA LYS A 173 -16.12 3.32 -8.96
C LYS A 173 -14.89 3.43 -8.04
N TYR A 174 -14.78 4.55 -7.34
CA TYR A 174 -13.72 4.80 -6.34
C TYR A 174 -13.86 3.92 -5.09
N LYS A 175 -15.09 3.59 -4.69
CA LYS A 175 -15.35 2.83 -3.47
C LYS A 175 -15.00 1.35 -3.62
N CYS A 176 -14.94 0.82 -4.84
CA CYS A 176 -14.92 -0.63 -5.04
C CYS A 176 -13.67 -1.17 -5.71
N ASN A 177 -12.92 -0.36 -6.48
CA ASN A 177 -11.80 -0.85 -7.27
C ASN A 177 -10.44 -0.39 -6.72
N GLU A 178 -9.42 -1.21 -6.94
CA GLU A 178 -8.02 -0.83 -6.81
C GLU A 178 -7.68 0.35 -7.72
N LEU A 179 -6.88 1.28 -7.19
CA LEU A 179 -6.31 2.37 -7.96
C LEU A 179 -4.78 2.35 -7.79
N PRO A 180 -4.00 1.92 -8.80
CA PRO A 180 -2.55 1.94 -8.72
C PRO A 180 -2.01 3.37 -8.78
N LEU A 181 -0.82 3.56 -8.21
CA LEU A 181 -0.01 4.75 -8.35
C LEU A 181 0.38 4.96 -9.81
N SER A 182 0.38 6.22 -10.24
CA SER A 182 0.93 6.64 -11.52
C SER A 182 2.46 6.41 -11.57
N MET A 183 3.02 6.16 -12.75
CA MET A 183 4.48 6.08 -12.91
C MET A 183 5.19 7.42 -12.68
N GLN A 184 4.45 8.53 -12.63
CA GLN A 184 4.95 9.86 -12.30
C GLN A 184 4.71 10.25 -10.83
N THR A 185 4.20 9.34 -9.99
CA THR A 185 3.93 9.61 -8.58
C THR A 185 5.19 10.08 -7.87
N LYS A 186 5.13 11.27 -7.27
CA LYS A 186 6.23 11.87 -6.49
C LYS A 186 6.06 11.68 -5.00
N VAL A 187 4.83 11.73 -4.51
CA VAL A 187 4.49 11.61 -3.09
C VAL A 187 3.35 10.63 -2.92
N VAL A 188 3.53 9.75 -1.95
CA VAL A 188 2.61 8.66 -1.66
C VAL A 188 2.38 8.58 -0.16
N HIS A 189 1.12 8.41 0.20
CA HIS A 189 0.69 7.98 1.51
C HIS A 189 0.62 6.45 1.55
N ILE A 190 1.24 5.81 2.53
CA ILE A 190 1.35 4.35 2.64
C ILE A 190 0.86 3.90 4.01
N ARG A 191 -0.13 3.01 4.03
CA ARG A 191 -0.56 2.30 5.24
C ARG A 191 -0.31 0.81 5.13
N LEU A 192 0.09 0.19 6.22
CA LEU A 192 0.06 -1.27 6.33
C LEU A 192 -1.39 -1.75 6.40
N ASN A 193 -1.67 -2.88 5.77
CA ASN A 193 -2.96 -3.54 5.97
C ASN A 193 -2.87 -4.46 7.19
N GLN A 194 -3.41 -4.00 8.32
CA GLN A 194 -3.40 -4.74 9.59
C GLN A 194 -4.05 -6.13 9.50
N ARG A 195 -4.85 -6.42 8.47
CA ARG A 195 -5.39 -7.78 8.27
C ARG A 195 -4.28 -8.79 8.02
N PHE A 196 -3.17 -8.41 7.39
CA PHE A 196 -2.05 -9.32 7.14
C PHE A 196 -1.23 -9.64 8.40
N GLU A 197 -1.48 -8.94 9.51
CA GLU A 197 -0.96 -9.29 10.84
C GLU A 197 -1.83 -10.33 11.56
N LYS A 198 -3.05 -10.56 11.06
CA LYS A 198 -4.02 -11.51 11.63
C LYS A 198 -4.25 -12.74 10.77
N LEU A 199 -4.00 -12.67 9.46
CA LEU A 199 -4.32 -13.73 8.51
C LEU A 199 -3.06 -14.45 7.99
N ASP A 200 -3.05 -15.79 8.00
CA ASP A 200 -1.97 -16.60 7.42
C ASP A 200 -2.37 -17.11 6.02
N PHE A 201 -1.80 -16.51 4.98
CA PHE A 201 -1.97 -16.88 3.57
C PHE A 201 -0.89 -17.86 3.08
N THR A 202 0.04 -18.29 3.93
CA THR A 202 1.24 -19.03 3.51
C THR A 202 0.92 -20.38 2.87
N ASN A 203 -0.13 -21.07 3.35
CA ASN A 203 -0.57 -22.34 2.78
C ASN A 203 -1.18 -22.16 1.38
N GLN A 204 -1.96 -21.08 1.18
CA GLN A 204 -2.50 -20.73 -0.13
C GLN A 204 -1.36 -20.43 -1.12
N TRP A 205 -0.38 -19.64 -0.70
CA TRP A 205 0.82 -19.35 -1.49
C TRP A 205 1.63 -20.60 -1.85
N LYS A 206 1.83 -21.52 -0.90
CA LYS A 206 2.48 -22.82 -1.16
C LYS A 206 1.72 -23.65 -2.18
N ALA A 207 0.38 -23.72 -2.06
CA ALA A 207 -0.46 -24.47 -3.01
C ALA A 207 -0.33 -23.91 -4.44
N ILE A 208 -0.34 -22.57 -4.58
CA ILE A 208 -0.15 -21.91 -5.88
C ILE A 208 1.23 -22.20 -6.47
N LYS A 209 2.29 -22.15 -5.63
CA LYS A 209 3.67 -22.45 -6.07
C LYS A 209 3.78 -23.88 -6.62
N ARG A 210 3.16 -24.86 -5.95
CA ARG A 210 3.09 -26.27 -6.39
C ARG A 210 2.32 -26.45 -7.70
N LYS A 211 1.21 -25.73 -7.90
CA LYS A 211 0.46 -25.77 -9.17
C LYS A 211 1.31 -25.24 -10.33
N LYS A 212 1.98 -24.10 -10.14
CA LYS A 212 2.85 -23.50 -11.17
C LYS A 212 4.06 -24.37 -11.54
N SER A 213 4.63 -25.11 -10.59
CA SER A 213 5.74 -26.02 -10.90
C SER A 213 5.30 -27.23 -11.71
N LYS A 214 4.07 -27.74 -11.52
CA LYS A 214 3.54 -28.85 -12.31
C LYS A 214 3.25 -28.46 -13.77
N VAL A 215 2.74 -27.25 -14.00
CA VAL A 215 2.41 -26.76 -15.36
C VAL A 215 3.64 -26.51 -16.23
N LYS A 216 4.83 -26.32 -15.63
CA LYS A 216 6.09 -26.11 -16.37
C LYS A 216 6.79 -27.40 -16.83
N VAL A 217 6.29 -28.57 -16.43
CA VAL A 217 6.90 -29.89 -16.70
C VAL A 217 6.11 -30.67 -17.77
N THR A 218 5.10 -30.03 -18.36
CA THR A 218 4.35 -30.47 -19.56
C THR A 218 4.59 -29.47 -20.67
#